data_AF-A0A7L3N1W1-F1
#
_entry.id   AF-A0A7L3N1W1-F1
#
_cell.length_a   1.000
_cell.length_b   1.000
_cell.length_c   1.000
_cell.angle_alpha   90.00
_cell.angle_beta   90.00
_cell.angle_gamma   90.00
#
_symmetry.space_group_name_H-M   'P 1'
#
loop_
_entity.id
_entity.type
_entity.pdbx_description
1 polymer ?
#
loop_
_entity_poly.entity_id
_entity_poly.type
_entity_poly.pdbx_seq_one_letter_code
_entity_poly.pdbx_strand_id
1 'polypeptide(L)' 'RGIIEEAQALLRHAAGNLYINDKSTGAVVAQQPFGGSRVSGTNDKPGGPHYLLRWTSPQVIKETHVPLRDWRYPYMQ' A
#
# COMPACT_ATOMS: atom_id res chain seq x y z
N ARG A 1 -3.41 -23.93 17.49
CA ARG A 1 -3.62 -22.65 16.77
C ARG A 1 -4.93 -22.59 15.99
N GLY A 2 -5.68 -23.69 15.83
CA GLY A 2 -6.90 -23.71 15.02
C GLY A 2 -7.91 -22.59 15.28
N ILE A 3 -8.21 -22.26 16.55
CA ILE A 3 -9.14 -21.16 16.87
C ILE A 3 -8.62 -19.78 16.38
N ILE A 4 -7.30 -19.54 16.48
CA ILE A 4 -6.70 -18.29 16.01
C ILE A 4 -6.80 -18.22 14.48
N GLU A 5 -6.50 -19.31 13.79
CA GLU A 5 -6.55 -19.39 12.32
C GLU A 5 -7.99 -19.23 11.80
N GLU A 6 -8.96 -19.87 12.45
CA GLU A 6 -10.39 -19.73 12.16
C GLU A 6 -10.85 -18.28 12.38
N ALA A 7 -10.51 -17.67 13.52
CA ALA A 7 -10.85 -16.28 13.80
C ALA A 7 -10.20 -15.31 12.80
N GLN A 8 -8.93 -15.52 12.43
CA GLN A 8 -8.26 -14.73 11.40
C GLN A 8 -8.95 -14.84 10.04
N ALA A 9 -9.42 -16.04 9.66
CA ALA A 9 -10.13 -16.24 8.41
C ALA A 9 -11.50 -15.53 8.42
N LEU A 10 -12.29 -15.73 9.48
CA LEU A 10 -13.62 -15.15 9.62
C LEU A 10 -13.58 -13.60 9.73
N LEU A 11 -12.60 -13.06 10.45
CA LEU A 11 -12.52 -11.63 10.77
C LEU A 11 -11.59 -10.83 9.84
N ARG A 12 -10.99 -11.46 8.81
CA ARG A 12 -10.00 -10.83 7.90
C ARG A 12 -10.42 -9.46 7.37
N HIS A 13 -11.70 -9.27 7.06
CA HIS A 13 -12.23 -8.03 6.51
C HIS A 13 -13.08 -7.24 7.50
N ALA A 14 -13.24 -7.71 8.74
CA ALA A 14 -14.01 -7.05 9.78
C ALA A 14 -13.18 -5.97 10.51
N ALA A 15 -11.86 -6.17 10.64
CA ALA A 15 -10.95 -5.22 11.26
C ALA A 15 -9.75 -4.95 10.36
N GLY A 16 -9.38 -3.68 10.19
CA GLY A 16 -8.17 -3.30 9.45
C GLY A 16 -6.88 -3.45 10.26
N ASN A 17 -6.98 -3.49 11.60
CA ASN A 17 -5.91 -3.83 12.52
C ASN A 17 -6.45 -4.92 13.47
N LEU A 18 -5.92 -6.14 13.34
CA LEU A 18 -6.30 -7.29 14.15
C LEU A 18 -5.19 -7.58 15.17
N TYR A 19 -5.57 -7.77 16.43
CA TYR A 19 -4.65 -8.02 17.55
C TYR A 19 -4.95 -9.40 18.14
N ILE A 20 -3.91 -10.17 18.48
CA ILE A 20 -4.03 -11.50 19.09
C ILE A 20 -3.39 -11.42 20.48
N ASN A 21 -4.16 -11.75 21.51
CA ASN A 21 -3.73 -11.71 22.92
C ASN A 21 -3.24 -10.32 23.38
N ASP A 22 -3.71 -9.26 22.73
CA ASP A 22 -3.44 -7.88 23.10
C ASP A 22 -4.71 -7.03 22.91
N LYS A 23 -4.78 -5.90 23.60
CA LYS A 23 -5.90 -4.96 23.48
C LYS A 23 -5.92 -4.32 22.08
N SER A 24 -7.10 -3.91 21.61
CA SER A 24 -7.31 -3.37 20.26
C SER A 24 -6.81 -1.93 20.04
N THR A 25 -6.04 -1.37 20.98
CA THR A 25 -5.64 0.06 21.00
C THR A 25 -4.14 0.22 21.13
N GLY A 26 -3.63 1.40 20.74
CA GLY A 26 -2.22 1.75 20.92
C GLY A 26 -1.33 1.32 19.76
N ALA A 27 -1.78 1.53 18.52
CA ALA A 27 -0.93 1.38 17.35
C ALA A 27 0.27 2.33 17.41
N VAL A 28 1.47 1.79 17.18
CA VAL A 28 2.72 2.55 17.16
C VAL A 28 3.12 2.86 15.72
N VAL A 29 3.55 4.10 15.49
CA VAL A 29 4.04 4.56 14.18
C VAL A 29 5.12 3.61 13.65
N ALA A 30 5.06 3.30 12.36
CA ALA A 30 5.94 2.38 11.64
C ALA A 30 5.94 0.91 12.11
N GLN A 31 5.14 0.52 13.11
CA GLN A 31 5.00 -0.87 13.53
C GLN A 31 3.63 -1.46 13.15
N GLN A 32 2.54 -0.77 13.49
CA GLN A 32 1.18 -1.20 13.13
C GLN A 32 0.46 -0.06 12.39
N PRO A 33 0.75 0.20 11.09
CA PRO A 33 0.04 1.19 10.30
C PRO A 33 -1.48 1.05 10.49
N PHE A 34 -2.11 2.15 10.87
CA PHE A 34 -3.46 2.11 11.44
C PHE A 34 -4.50 2.48 10.40
N GLY A 35 -5.63 1.77 10.39
CA GLY A 35 -6.76 2.10 9.52
C GLY A 35 -7.63 0.88 9.22
N GLY A 36 -8.85 1.13 8.77
CA GLY A 36 -9.79 0.11 8.33
C GLY A 36 -10.69 0.60 7.21
N SER A 37 -11.31 -0.33 6.50
CA SER A 37 -12.23 -0.07 5.38
C SER A 37 -13.70 -0.06 5.87
N ARG A 38 -14.65 -0.30 4.94
CA ARG A 38 -16.10 -0.23 5.18
C ARG A 38 -16.50 1.20 5.61
N VAL A 39 -17.43 1.34 6.54
CA VAL A 39 -17.84 2.62 7.10
C VAL A 39 -16.73 3.31 7.93
N SER A 40 -15.58 2.67 8.14
CA SER A 40 -14.45 3.25 8.89
C SER A 40 -13.57 4.19 8.06
N GLY A 41 -13.73 4.20 6.72
CA GLY A 41 -13.00 5.10 5.82
C GLY A 41 -12.21 4.40 4.70
N THR A 42 -11.25 5.12 4.12
CA THR A 42 -10.51 4.75 2.90
C THR A 42 -9.33 3.80 3.13
N ASN A 43 -8.90 3.61 4.39
CA ASN A 43 -7.81 2.72 4.77
C ASN A 43 -6.44 3.03 4.13
N ASP A 44 -6.07 4.32 4.02
CA ASP A 44 -4.77 4.73 3.46
C ASP A 44 -3.57 4.45 4.40
N LYS A 45 -3.81 3.83 5.55
CA LYS A 45 -2.82 3.36 6.54
C LYS A 45 -1.80 4.43 7.01
N PRO A 46 -2.25 5.55 7.62
CA PRO A 46 -1.36 6.49 8.30
C PRO A 46 -0.43 5.81 9.31
N GLY A 47 0.80 6.32 9.40
CA GLY A 47 1.89 5.70 10.17
C GLY A 47 2.64 4.59 9.43
N GLY A 48 2.18 4.16 8.25
CA GLY A 48 2.90 3.29 7.32
C GLY A 48 3.59 4.03 6.19
N PRO A 49 4.47 3.35 5.42
CA PRO A 49 5.29 3.99 4.38
C PRO A 49 4.48 4.51 3.18
N HIS A 50 3.29 3.96 2.93
CA HIS A 50 2.49 4.29 1.76
C HIS A 50 1.57 5.52 1.95
N TYR A 51 1.35 5.97 3.18
CA TYR A 51 0.37 7.03 3.44
C TYR A 51 0.69 8.34 2.70
N LEU A 52 1.99 8.66 2.57
CA LEU A 52 2.44 9.85 1.87
C LEU A 52 2.13 9.83 0.37
N LEU A 53 1.94 8.65 -0.23
CA LEU A 53 1.61 8.52 -1.65
C LEU A 53 0.24 9.13 -1.98
N ARG A 54 -0.64 9.32 -1.00
CA ARG A 54 -1.95 9.98 -1.20
C ARG A 54 -1.84 11.47 -1.44
N TRP A 55 -0.72 12.08 -1.05
CA TRP A 55 -0.52 13.53 -1.04
C TRP A 55 0.48 14.00 -2.10
N THR A 56 0.85 13.11 -3.03
CA THR A 56 1.77 13.42 -4.13
C THR A 56 1.17 13.01 -5.47
N SER A 57 1.52 13.76 -6.51
CA SER A 57 1.26 13.43 -7.91
C SER A 57 2.62 13.37 -8.62
N PRO A 58 3.25 12.17 -8.70
CA PRO A 58 4.63 12.06 -9.15
C PRO A 58 4.78 12.37 -10.64
N GLN A 59 5.85 13.08 -11.00
CA GLN A 59 6.30 13.28 -12.38
C GLN A 59 7.63 12.54 -12.58
N VAL A 60 7.76 11.82 -13.68
CA VAL A 60 9.04 11.22 -14.11
C VAL A 60 9.57 12.03 -15.28
N ILE A 61 10.84 12.40 -15.21
CA ILE A 61 11.54 13.15 -16.27
C ILE A 61 12.59 12.22 -16.87
N LYS A 62 12.56 12.07 -18.20
CA LYS A 62 13.58 11.36 -18.97
C LYS A 62 14.33 12.37 -19.82
N GLU A 63 15.64 12.41 -19.66
CA GLU A 63 16.54 13.14 -20.56
C GLU A 63 17.26 12.13 -21.47
N THR A 64 17.41 12.49 -22.75
CA THR A 64 18.19 11.70 -23.72
C THR A 64 19.30 12.58 -24.25
N HIS A 65 20.56 12.16 -24.01
CA HIS A 65 21.72 13.00 -24.31
C HIS A 65 22.29 12.81 -25.72
N VAL A 66 21.70 11.92 -26.53
CA VAL A 66 22.12 11.65 -27.91
C VAL A 66 20.93 11.88 -28.85
N PRO A 67 21.08 12.62 -29.97
CA PRO A 67 19.98 12.85 -30.91
C PRO A 67 19.43 11.54 -31.48
N LEU A 68 18.10 11.41 -31.53
CA LEU A 68 17.43 10.38 -32.32
C LEU A 68 17.63 10.71 -33.80
N ARG A 69 18.19 9.77 -34.57
CA ARG A 69 18.66 10.04 -35.96
C ARG A 69 17.71 9.53 -37.03
N ASP A 70 16.96 8.47 -36.76
CA ASP A 70 16.00 7.85 -37.68
C ASP A 70 14.78 7.39 -36.88
N TRP A 71 13.62 7.42 -37.52
CA TRP A 71 12.34 6.96 -36.95
C TRP A 71 12.07 5.48 -37.29
N ARG A 72 12.75 4.94 -38.32
CA ARG A 72 12.58 3.56 -38.77
C ARG A 72 13.28 2.58 -37.84
N TYR A 73 12.70 1.40 -37.73
CA TYR A 73 13.30 0.27 -37.00
C TYR A 73 14.00 -0.70 -37.97
N PRO A 74 15.00 -1.48 -37.51
CA PRO A 74 15.78 -2.37 -38.36
C PRO A 74 14.98 -3.39 -39.18
N TYR A 75 13.80 -3.81 -38.72
CA TYR A 75 12.97 -4.81 -39.40
C TYR A 75 12.18 -4.27 -40.60
N MET A 76 12.17 -2.95 -40.82
CA MET A 76 11.44 -2.32 -41.92
C MET A 76 12.26 -2.22 -43.22
N GLN A 77 13.44 -2.84 -43.25
CA GLN A 77 14.37 -2.87 -44.37
C GLN A 77 14.20 -4.14 -45.20
#